data_AF-A0A6M3K4Q8-F1
#
_entry.id   AF-A0A6M3K4Q8-F1
#
_cell.length_a   1.000
_cell.length_b   1.000
_cell.length_c   1.000
_cell.angle_alpha   90.00
_cell.angle_beta   90.00
_cell.angle_gamma   90.00
#
_symmetry.space_group_name_H-M   'P 1'
#
loop_
_entity.id
_entity.type
_entity.pdbx_description
1 polymer ?
#
loop_
_entity_poly.entity_id
_entity_poly.type
_entity_poly.pdbx_seq_one_letter_code
_entity_poly.pdbx_strand_id
1 'polypeptide(L)'
;MNIRDMMISVIEKCNYMNGVARGAIEWMVDYMLTNKRYVEGKDGFAYYIKCDDATLDRIRRNKKYITDPEFMKKLLASDGDNVHFIGVWSNTPNSDGYKNIVEGMKKLVETEKPSTVSWYNRDLKKFILRRI
;
A
#
# COMPACT_ATOMS: atom_id res chain seq x y z
N MET A 1 -15.09 -10.53 -10.29
CA MET A 1 -14.44 -9.20 -10.44
C MET A 1 -12.95 -9.45 -10.58
N ASN A 2 -12.28 -8.89 -11.60
CA ASN A 2 -10.83 -9.06 -11.74
C ASN A 2 -10.09 -8.22 -10.67
N ILE A 3 -8.80 -8.50 -10.45
CA ILE A 3 -8.00 -7.82 -9.42
C ILE A 3 -7.95 -6.29 -9.64
N ARG A 4 -7.87 -5.84 -10.89
CA ARG A 4 -7.81 -4.42 -11.26
C ARG A 4 -9.06 -3.66 -10.81
N ASP A 5 -10.24 -4.15 -11.18
CA ASP A 5 -11.52 -3.53 -10.85
C ASP A 5 -11.77 -3.54 -9.34
N MET A 6 -11.32 -4.61 -8.67
CA MET A 6 -11.35 -4.70 -7.22
C MET A 6 -10.45 -3.64 -6.58
N MET A 7 -9.21 -3.47 -7.05
CA MET A 7 -8.28 -2.45 -6.55
C MET A 7 -8.83 -1.03 -6.74
N ILE A 8 -9.38 -0.73 -7.92
CA ILE A 8 -10.04 0.57 -8.19
C ILE A 8 -11.19 0.79 -7.20
N SER A 9 -12.11 -0.17 -7.07
CA SER A 9 -13.27 -0.05 -6.18
C SER A 9 -12.86 0.15 -4.72
N VAL A 10 -11.79 -0.52 -4.28
CA VAL A 10 -11.25 -0.38 -2.93
C VAL A 10 -10.65 1.01 -2.72
N ILE A 11 -9.81 1.48 -3.64
CA ILE A 11 -9.17 2.80 -3.52
C ILE A 11 -10.24 3.91 -3.54
N GLU A 12 -11.27 3.79 -4.37
CA GLU A 12 -12.40 4.72 -4.41
C GLU A 12 -13.21 4.74 -3.09
N LYS A 13 -13.30 3.60 -2.40
CA LYS A 13 -14.00 3.47 -1.10
C LYS A 13 -13.10 3.80 0.09
N CYS A 14 -11.78 3.80 -0.10
CA CYS A 14 -10.83 4.18 0.92
C CYS A 14 -10.83 5.71 1.06
N ASN A 15 -11.25 6.19 2.23
CA ASN A 15 -11.26 7.63 2.57
C ASN A 15 -9.92 8.36 2.35
N TYR A 16 -8.81 7.62 2.19
CA TYR A 16 -7.48 8.14 1.91
C TYR A 16 -7.35 8.84 0.56
N MET A 17 -8.21 8.53 -0.40
CA MET A 17 -8.18 9.07 -1.76
C MET A 17 -9.51 9.73 -2.14
N ASN A 18 -10.23 10.27 -1.14
CA ASN A 18 -11.44 11.06 -1.40
C ASN A 18 -11.09 12.32 -2.20
N GLY A 19 -11.79 12.53 -3.31
CA GLY A 19 -11.58 13.68 -4.21
C GLY A 19 -10.50 13.48 -5.27
N VAL A 20 -9.89 12.29 -5.33
CA VAL A 20 -8.92 11.95 -6.37
C VAL A 20 -9.65 11.63 -7.66
N ALA A 21 -9.23 12.25 -8.77
CA ALA A 21 -9.80 11.96 -10.08
C ALA A 21 -9.65 10.48 -10.42
N ARG A 22 -10.72 9.83 -10.88
CA ARG A 22 -10.74 8.40 -11.22
C ARG A 22 -9.58 7.99 -12.14
N GLY A 23 -9.25 8.80 -13.13
CA GLY A 23 -8.13 8.53 -14.04
C GLY A 23 -6.77 8.43 -13.32
N ALA A 24 -6.56 9.16 -12.23
CA ALA A 24 -5.36 9.01 -11.40
C ALA A 24 -5.38 7.68 -10.63
N ILE A 25 -6.54 7.24 -10.13
CA ILE A 25 -6.72 5.94 -9.47
C ILE A 25 -6.41 4.80 -10.44
N GLU A 26 -6.98 4.85 -11.64
CA GLU A 26 -6.75 3.85 -12.69
C GLU A 26 -5.27 3.76 -13.05
N TRP A 27 -4.61 4.90 -13.26
CA TRP A 27 -3.16 4.94 -13.52
C TRP A 27 -2.35 4.31 -12.38
N MET A 28 -2.67 4.61 -11.12
CA MET A 28 -1.94 4.03 -9.98
C MET A 28 -2.13 2.52 -9.92
N VAL A 29 -3.35 2.02 -10.14
CA VAL A 29 -3.63 0.58 -10.16
C VAL A 29 -2.88 -0.11 -11.28
N ASP A 30 -2.90 0.46 -12.48
CA ASP A 30 -2.19 -0.09 -13.63
C ASP A 30 -0.68 -0.12 -13.37
N TYR A 31 -0.12 0.97 -12.82
CA TYR A 31 1.28 1.01 -12.41
C TYR A 31 1.62 -0.09 -11.40
N MET A 32 0.80 -0.28 -10.37
CA MET A 32 1.05 -1.28 -9.33
C MET A 32 0.97 -2.71 -9.89
N LEU A 33 0.02 -3.00 -10.77
CA LEU A 33 -0.12 -4.31 -11.39
C LEU A 33 1.05 -4.61 -12.34
N THR A 34 1.40 -3.67 -13.22
CA THR A 34 2.53 -3.82 -14.14
C THR A 34 3.85 -4.06 -13.41
N ASN A 35 4.07 -3.36 -12.29
CA ASN A 35 5.29 -3.48 -11.50
C ASN A 35 5.20 -4.52 -10.37
N LYS A 36 4.13 -5.33 -10.32
CA LYS A 36 3.90 -6.35 -9.28
C LYS A 36 4.03 -5.81 -7.84
N ARG A 37 3.61 -4.56 -7.63
CA ARG A 37 3.66 -3.82 -6.36
C ARG A 37 2.43 -4.10 -5.47
N TYR A 38 2.09 -5.37 -5.34
CA TYR A 38 0.98 -5.82 -4.52
C TYR A 38 1.23 -7.23 -3.98
N VAL A 39 0.51 -7.60 -2.92
CA VAL A 39 0.49 -8.94 -2.36
C VAL A 39 -0.95 -9.40 -2.21
N GLU A 40 -1.20 -10.67 -2.54
CA GLU A 40 -2.48 -11.31 -2.31
C GLU A 40 -2.45 -12.11 -1.01
N GLY A 41 -3.56 -12.03 -0.29
CA GLY A 41 -3.84 -12.80 0.91
C GLY A 41 -4.94 -13.82 0.68
N LYS A 42 -5.37 -14.49 1.75
CA LYS A 42 -6.46 -15.49 1.67
C LYS A 42 -7.78 -14.86 1.20
N ASP A 43 -8.12 -13.70 1.77
CA ASP A 43 -9.38 -12.98 1.55
C ASP A 43 -9.13 -11.47 1.44
N GLY A 44 -8.04 -11.09 0.80
CA GLY A 44 -7.60 -9.70 0.76
C GLY A 44 -6.39 -9.46 -0.11
N PHE A 45 -5.99 -8.21 -0.22
CA PHE A 45 -4.77 -7.81 -0.89
C PHE A 45 -4.20 -6.57 -0.21
N ALA A 46 -2.92 -6.34 -0.43
CA ALA A 46 -2.24 -5.12 -0.01
C ALA A 46 -1.43 -4.59 -1.17
N TYR A 47 -1.31 -3.27 -1.25
CA TYR A 47 -0.40 -2.63 -2.19
C TYR A 47 0.69 -1.90 -1.42
N TYR A 48 1.88 -1.90 -2.01
CA TYR A 48 3.08 -1.42 -1.37
C TYR A 48 3.93 -0.61 -2.33
N ILE A 49 4.79 0.22 -1.77
CA ILE A 49 5.85 0.91 -2.49
C ILE A 49 7.20 0.46 -1.95
N LYS A 50 8.20 0.51 -2.83
CA LYS A 50 9.61 0.51 -2.42
C LYS A 50 10.07 1.94 -2.24
N CYS A 51 10.85 2.19 -1.20
CA CYS A 51 11.28 3.54 -0.86
C CYS A 51 12.62 3.53 -0.12
N ASP A 52 13.38 4.60 -0.29
CA ASP A 52 14.57 4.86 0.49
C ASP A 52 14.21 5.33 1.92
N ASP A 53 15.22 5.43 2.79
CA ASP A 53 15.02 5.87 4.17
C ASP A 53 14.45 7.29 4.27
N ALA A 54 14.85 8.18 3.37
CA ALA A 54 14.39 9.57 3.35
C ALA A 54 12.89 9.65 3.03
N THR A 55 12.43 8.86 2.07
CA THR A 55 11.02 8.78 1.67
C THR A 55 10.19 8.11 2.76
N LEU A 56 10.70 7.02 3.35
CA LEU A 56 10.06 6.36 4.48
C LEU A 56 9.86 7.33 5.66
N ASP A 57 10.88 8.12 5.98
CA ASP A 57 10.79 9.13 7.04
C ASP A 57 9.78 10.24 6.72
N ARG A 58 9.71 10.69 5.45
CA ARG A 58 8.68 11.66 5.01
C ARG A 58 7.27 11.11 5.21
N ILE A 59 7.03 9.87 4.79
CA ILE A 59 5.74 9.18 4.98
C ILE A 59 5.39 9.10 6.46
N ARG A 60 6.34 8.72 7.31
CA ARG A 60 6.18 8.63 8.77
C ARG A 60 5.79 9.96 9.41
N ARG A 61 6.39 11.08 8.96
CA ARG A 61 6.15 12.41 9.52
C ARG A 61 4.85 13.04 9.06
N ASN A 62 4.37 12.69 7.86
CA ASN A 62 3.18 13.31 7.29
C ASN A 62 2.40 12.33 6.41
N LYS A 63 1.26 11.85 6.93
CA LYS A 63 0.36 10.97 6.18
C LYS A 63 -0.17 11.57 4.87
N LYS A 64 -0.08 12.91 4.67
CA LYS A 64 -0.46 13.53 3.39
C LYS A 64 0.30 12.95 2.20
N TYR A 65 1.53 12.47 2.39
CA TYR A 65 2.32 11.87 1.31
C TYR A 65 1.65 10.63 0.70
N ILE A 66 0.83 9.91 1.47
CA ILE A 66 0.10 8.71 0.99
C ILE A 66 -1.39 8.96 0.72
N THR A 67 -1.90 10.16 1.00
CA THR A 67 -3.30 10.54 0.73
C THR A 67 -3.42 11.62 -0.36
N ASP A 68 -2.31 12.17 -0.83
CA ASP A 68 -2.26 13.14 -1.92
C ASP A 68 -1.82 12.44 -3.22
N PRO A 69 -2.65 12.48 -4.29
CA PRO A 69 -2.36 11.83 -5.57
C PRO A 69 -1.03 12.23 -6.19
N GLU A 70 -0.66 13.51 -6.12
CA GLU A 70 0.54 14.01 -6.78
C GLU A 70 1.81 13.52 -6.08
N PHE A 71 1.76 13.37 -4.76
CA PHE A 71 2.84 12.70 -4.02
C PHE A 71 2.82 11.20 -4.24
N MET A 72 1.64 10.59 -4.26
CA MET A 72 1.48 9.15 -4.50
C MET A 72 2.07 8.70 -5.84
N LYS A 73 1.92 9.49 -6.90
CA LYS A 73 2.59 9.22 -8.19
C LYS A 73 4.11 9.15 -8.07
N LYS A 74 4.71 10.10 -7.33
CA LYS A 74 6.16 10.14 -7.09
C LYS A 74 6.62 8.99 -6.23
N LEU A 75 5.82 8.63 -5.22
CA LEU A 75 6.08 7.51 -4.33
C LEU A 75 6.02 6.16 -5.07
N LEU A 76 5.05 5.98 -5.96
CA LEU A 76 4.93 4.76 -6.76
C LEU A 76 6.12 4.57 -7.69
N ALA A 77 6.64 5.66 -8.25
CA ALA A 77 7.85 5.66 -9.07
C ALA A 77 9.16 5.53 -8.27
N SER A 78 9.09 5.59 -6.93
CA SER A 78 10.26 5.42 -6.08
C SER A 78 10.72 3.96 -6.06
N ASP A 79 12.01 3.78 -5.84
CA ASP A 79 12.59 2.49 -5.48
C ASP A 79 13.45 2.64 -4.23
N GLY A 80 13.81 1.53 -3.61
CA GLY A 80 14.67 1.50 -2.43
C GLY A 80 14.50 0.23 -1.61
N ASP A 81 15.31 0.11 -0.56
CA ASP A 81 15.43 -1.13 0.21
C ASP A 81 14.32 -1.28 1.26
N ASN A 82 13.44 -0.29 1.44
CA ASN A 82 12.32 -0.39 2.36
C ASN A 82 11.00 -0.62 1.63
N VAL A 83 10.07 -1.28 2.31
CA VAL A 83 8.70 -1.48 1.86
C VAL A 83 7.74 -0.72 2.77
N HIS A 84 6.86 0.08 2.18
CA HIS A 84 5.71 0.67 2.87
C HIS A 84 4.40 0.20 2.25
N PHE A 85 3.54 -0.42 3.06
CA PHE A 85 2.17 -0.78 2.66
C PHE A 85 1.25 0.41 2.83
N ILE A 86 0.69 0.87 1.71
CA ILE A 86 -0.17 2.06 1.65
C ILE A 86 -1.61 1.70 2.02
N GLY A 87 -2.05 0.50 1.65
CA GLY A 87 -3.39 0.03 1.96
C GLY A 87 -3.45 -1.48 2.08
N VAL A 88 -4.23 -1.92 3.06
CA VAL A 88 -4.58 -3.32 3.29
C VAL A 88 -6.08 -3.44 3.15
N TRP A 89 -6.51 -4.28 2.23
CA TRP A 89 -7.92 -4.58 2.05
C TRP A 89 -8.21 -6.05 2.35
N SER A 90 -9.39 -6.28 2.93
CA SER A 90 -9.92 -7.62 3.09
C SER A 90 -11.44 -7.64 2.96
N ASN A 91 -11.94 -8.75 2.42
CA ASN A 91 -13.35 -9.10 2.35
C ASN A 91 -13.95 -9.54 3.70
N THR A 92 -13.16 -9.70 4.75
CA THR A 92 -13.68 -10.13 6.06
C THR A 92 -14.13 -8.92 6.90
N PRO A 93 -15.44 -8.79 7.19
CA PRO A 93 -15.95 -7.74 8.08
C PRO A 93 -15.25 -7.83 9.45
N ASN A 94 -14.89 -6.69 10.04
CA ASN A 94 -14.25 -6.58 11.36
C ASN A 94 -12.87 -7.24 11.51
N SER A 95 -12.21 -7.64 10.42
CA SER A 95 -10.79 -7.97 10.49
C SER A 95 -9.95 -6.69 10.50
N ASP A 96 -8.81 -6.69 11.20
CA ASP A 96 -7.81 -5.62 11.11
C ASP A 96 -7.17 -5.50 9.71
N GLY A 97 -7.68 -6.24 8.71
CA GLY A 97 -7.18 -6.36 7.33
C GLY A 97 -5.85 -7.10 7.26
N TYR A 98 -4.91 -6.77 8.15
CA TYR A 98 -3.56 -7.29 8.23
C TYR A 98 -3.51 -8.81 8.29
N LYS A 99 -4.30 -9.45 9.17
CA LYS A 99 -4.29 -10.92 9.34
C LYS A 99 -4.55 -11.68 8.05
N ASN A 100 -5.35 -11.11 7.15
CA ASN A 100 -5.73 -11.77 5.90
C ASN A 100 -4.67 -11.64 4.80
N ILE A 101 -3.71 -10.72 4.95
CA ILE A 101 -2.60 -10.52 4.02
C ILE A 101 -1.24 -10.95 4.58
N VAL A 102 -1.16 -11.42 5.84
CA VAL A 102 0.11 -11.77 6.51
C VAL A 102 0.96 -12.72 5.66
N GLU A 103 0.34 -13.76 5.08
CA GLU A 103 1.07 -14.72 4.25
C GLU A 103 1.63 -14.08 2.97
N GLY A 104 0.91 -13.13 2.37
CA GLY A 104 1.41 -12.34 1.25
C GLY A 104 2.58 -11.44 1.66
N MET A 105 2.50 -10.83 2.85
CA MET A 105 3.60 -10.02 3.40
C MET A 105 4.85 -10.84 3.69
N LYS A 106 4.70 -12.06 4.24
CA LYS A 106 5.84 -12.97 4.48
C LYS A 106 6.56 -13.32 3.19
N LYS A 107 5.82 -13.73 2.16
CA LYS A 107 6.38 -14.04 0.83
C LYS A 107 7.11 -12.85 0.22
N LEU A 108 6.55 -11.65 0.39
CA LEU A 108 7.20 -10.42 -0.06
C LEU A 108 8.54 -10.22 0.65
N VAL A 109 8.58 -10.36 1.98
CA VAL A 109 9.82 -10.22 2.76
C VAL A 109 10.87 -11.25 2.33
N GLU A 110 10.47 -12.50 2.08
CA GLU A 110 11.38 -13.55 1.61
C GLU A 110 11.95 -13.25 0.22
N THR A 111 11.13 -12.66 -0.66
CA THR A 111 11.47 -12.43 -2.08
C THR A 111 12.24 -11.12 -2.28
N GLU A 112 11.70 -10.01 -1.77
CA GLU A 112 12.26 -8.67 -1.96
C GLU A 112 13.35 -8.34 -0.94
N LYS A 113 13.42 -9.08 0.18
CA LYS A 113 14.39 -8.88 1.28
C LYS A 113 14.54 -7.41 1.71
N PRO A 114 13.44 -6.72 2.04
CA PRO A 114 13.53 -5.32 2.41
C PRO A 114 14.23 -5.16 3.76
N SER A 115 14.97 -4.06 3.93
CA SER A 115 15.58 -3.66 5.20
C SER A 115 14.52 -3.33 6.26
N THR A 116 13.41 -2.72 5.83
CA THR A 116 12.30 -2.33 6.70
C THR A 116 10.96 -2.59 6.03
N VAL A 117 9.98 -3.03 6.82
CA VAL A 117 8.56 -3.05 6.45
C VAL A 117 7.77 -2.10 7.34
N SER A 118 6.91 -1.29 6.74
CA SER A 118 6.08 -0.33 7.48
C SER A 118 4.67 -0.20 6.91
N TRP A 119 3.73 0.26 7.73
CA TRP A 119 2.35 0.56 7.35
C TRP A 119 1.70 1.48 8.38
N TYR A 120 0.60 2.12 8.00
CA TYR A 120 -0.29 2.77 8.97
C TYR A 120 -1.39 1.81 9.42
N ASN A 121 -1.87 1.97 10.66
CA ASN A 121 -3.11 1.34 11.08
C ASN A 121 -4.33 1.92 10.32
N ARG A 122 -5.49 1.26 10.46
CA ARG A 122 -6.71 1.57 9.68
C ARG A 122 -7.23 3.01 9.80
N ASP A 123 -6.89 3.76 10.84
CA ASP A 123 -7.31 5.16 11.01
C ASP A 123 -6.17 6.18 10.72
N LEU A 124 -5.03 5.70 10.23
CA LEU A 124 -3.78 6.47 10.01
C LEU A 124 -3.30 7.26 11.22
N LYS A 125 -3.65 6.85 12.45
CA LYS A 125 -3.15 7.51 13.66
C LYS A 125 -1.84 6.93 14.14
N LYS A 126 -1.55 5.67 13.81
CA LYS A 126 -0.34 4.97 14.24
C LYS A 126 0.44 4.45 13.06
N PHE A 127 1.69 4.89 12.96
CA PHE A 127 2.68 4.33 12.06
C PHE A 127 3.36 3.12 12.70
N ILE A 128 3.38 2.00 11.99
CA ILE A 128 4.00 0.75 12.43
C ILE A 128 5.21 0.50 11.53
N LEU A 129 6.36 0.20 12.15
CA LEU A 129 7.62 -0.06 11.47
C LEU A 129 8.27 -1.31 12.08
N ARG A 130 8.79 -2.18 11.22
CA ARG A 130 9.50 -3.41 11.57
C ARG A 130 10.78 -3.50 10.75
N ARG A 131 11.92 -3.62 11.42
CA ARG A 131 13.20 -3.97 10.77
C ARG A 131 13.23 -5.49 10.57
N ILE A 132 13.70 -5.94 9.42
CA ILE A 132 13.82 -7.35 9.04
C ILE A 132 15.24 -7.84 9.29
#